data_AF-A0A6A3BPB5-F1
#
_entry.id   AF-A0A6A3BPB5-F1
#
_cell.length_a   1.000
_cell.length_b   1.000
_cell.length_c   1.000
_cell.angle_alpha   90.00
_cell.angle_beta   90.00
_cell.angle_gamma   90.00
#
_symmetry.space_group_name_H-M   'P 1'
#
loop_
_entity.id
_entity.type
_entity.pdbx_description
1 polymer ?
#
loop_
_entity_poly.entity_id
_entity_poly.type
_entity_poly.pdbx_seq_one_letter_code
_entity_poly.pdbx_strand_id
1 'polypeptide(L)'
;MDMANGSEENVNELLGAHAHVWNHLFSFIRSMPLKCTIDLGIPDIIQDHGKPMTVTELVVALPTLDPTKACNIYRLMRVLVHLGFFARQKLGDDRPEDGYVLTNAFRLLLNDHPLSVTPLFKVVLDPILIWNWHFLGAWFQNNDRSSFETAHGKTFWNYCRHDPHVNDLFNEAMSSDSRLADSVLIGRCKGVFEGLNSLVDVGGDTGTLGKAISDAFPHLKYTVFDLPHVLTGLQDSGNLRYVGGDMFEEVPAADAVLLKLILHDWNHDECLKILKQCNEAISNRGEQRGKVIIIDMVLRR
;
A
#
# COMPACT_ATOMS: atom_id res chain seq x y z
N MET A 1 -7.46 40.20 -20.87
CA MET A 1 -8.76 40.05 -20.17
C MET A 1 -8.63 40.87 -18.91
N ASP A 2 -9.26 42.05 -18.89
CA ASP A 2 -9.06 43.07 -17.85
C ASP A 2 -9.56 42.58 -16.49
N MET A 3 -8.63 42.23 -15.59
CA MET A 3 -8.93 41.87 -14.21
C MET A 3 -9.29 43.07 -13.33
N ALA A 4 -9.39 44.28 -13.90
CA ALA A 4 -9.58 45.53 -13.16
C ALA A 4 -11.06 45.94 -12.96
N ASN A 5 -12.02 45.22 -13.56
CA ASN A 5 -13.45 45.59 -13.53
C ASN A 5 -14.37 44.60 -12.80
N GLY A 6 -13.82 43.62 -12.04
CA GLY A 6 -14.62 42.66 -11.28
C GLY A 6 -15.07 43.21 -9.93
N SER A 7 -16.32 42.94 -9.53
CA SER A 7 -16.78 43.16 -8.15
C SER A 7 -15.89 42.42 -7.14
N GLU A 8 -15.82 42.88 -5.89
CA GLU A 8 -15.03 42.26 -4.82
C GLU A 8 -15.35 40.76 -4.64
N GLU A 9 -16.61 40.37 -4.89
CA GLU A 9 -17.07 38.97 -4.94
C GLU A 9 -16.36 38.15 -6.03
N ASN A 10 -16.19 38.71 -7.24
CA ASN A 10 -15.49 38.08 -8.37
C ASN A 10 -13.98 37.92 -8.10
N VAL A 11 -13.37 38.86 -7.38
CA VAL A 11 -11.95 38.75 -6.97
C VAL A 11 -11.75 37.64 -5.94
N ASN A 12 -12.65 37.52 -4.96
CA ASN A 12 -12.58 36.46 -3.95
C ASN A 12 -12.79 35.06 -4.56
N GLU A 13 -13.73 34.91 -5.49
CA GLU A 13 -13.93 33.67 -6.24
C GLU A 13 -12.68 33.28 -7.03
N LEU A 14 -12.06 34.24 -7.74
CA LEU A 14 -10.83 34.01 -8.49
C LEU A 14 -9.66 33.60 -7.59
N LEU A 15 -9.50 34.23 -6.42
CA LEU A 15 -8.49 33.86 -5.43
C LEU A 15 -8.72 32.43 -4.90
N GLY A 16 -9.98 32.06 -4.62
CA GLY A 16 -10.34 30.70 -4.23
C GLY A 16 -10.00 29.67 -5.30
N ALA A 17 -10.35 29.95 -6.56
CA ALA A 17 -10.01 29.11 -7.70
C ALA A 17 -8.49 28.98 -7.89
N HIS A 18 -7.76 30.09 -7.77
CA HIS A 18 -6.30 30.10 -7.88
C HIS A 18 -5.65 29.27 -6.75
N ALA A 19 -6.09 29.43 -5.50
CA ALA A 19 -5.61 28.62 -4.38
C ALA A 19 -5.91 27.13 -4.58
N HIS A 20 -7.09 26.80 -5.12
CA HIS A 20 -7.46 25.42 -5.45
C HIS A 20 -6.50 24.83 -6.50
N VAL A 21 -6.25 25.52 -7.61
CA VAL A 21 -5.29 25.08 -8.64
C VAL A 21 -3.88 24.89 -8.08
N TRP A 22 -3.40 25.83 -7.26
CA TRP A 22 -2.09 25.72 -6.63
C TRP A 22 -1.97 24.52 -5.68
N ASN A 23 -3.02 24.24 -4.91
CA ASN A 23 -3.05 23.06 -4.04
C ASN A 23 -2.96 21.75 -4.82
N HIS A 24 -3.56 21.69 -6.01
CA HIS A 24 -3.44 20.53 -6.90
C HIS A 24 -2.07 20.45 -7.57
N LEU A 25 -1.55 21.58 -8.08
CA LEU A 25 -0.23 21.67 -8.72
C LEU A 25 0.89 21.16 -7.79
N PHE A 26 0.80 21.51 -6.50
CA PHE A 26 1.79 21.12 -5.49
C PHE A 26 1.35 19.92 -4.64
N SER A 27 0.32 19.18 -5.04
CA SER A 27 -0.20 18.04 -4.27
C SER A 27 0.86 16.95 -4.02
N PHE A 28 1.81 16.76 -4.94
CA PHE A 28 2.94 15.83 -4.76
C PHE A 28 3.83 16.19 -3.56
N ILE A 29 3.86 17.46 -3.13
CA ILE A 29 4.57 17.92 -1.93
C ILE A 29 3.91 17.38 -0.64
N ARG A 30 2.73 16.75 -0.73
CA ARG A 30 2.14 16.03 0.41
C ARG A 30 2.77 14.66 0.61
N SER A 31 3.23 14.01 -0.46
CA SER A 31 3.77 12.64 -0.43
C SER A 31 5.30 12.62 -0.39
N MET A 32 5.97 13.46 -1.20
CA MET A 32 7.42 13.39 -1.38
C MET A 32 8.24 13.77 -0.12
N PRO A 33 7.88 14.81 0.66
CA PRO A 33 8.53 15.08 1.94
C PRO A 33 8.37 13.94 2.94
N LEU A 34 7.21 13.27 2.96
CA LEU A 34 6.98 12.11 3.81
C LEU A 34 7.89 10.94 3.40
N LYS A 35 7.99 10.66 2.10
CA LYS A 35 8.96 9.68 1.56
C LYS A 35 10.39 10.00 1.96
N CYS A 36 10.81 11.24 1.74
CA CYS A 36 12.14 11.71 2.15
C CYS A 36 12.40 11.49 3.64
N THR A 37 11.39 11.74 4.49
CA THR A 37 11.50 11.56 5.94
C THR A 37 11.71 10.10 6.33
N ILE A 38 10.96 9.20 5.71
CA ILE A 38 11.09 7.75 5.89
C ILE A 38 12.46 7.27 5.39
N ASP A 39 12.88 7.72 4.20
CA ASP A 39 14.17 7.33 3.60
C ASP A 39 15.37 7.81 4.43
N LEU A 40 15.23 8.95 5.12
CA LEU A 40 16.24 9.48 6.05
C LEU A 40 16.23 8.82 7.43
N GLY A 41 15.27 7.94 7.74
CA GLY A 41 15.16 7.29 9.05
C GLY A 41 14.80 8.24 10.20
N ILE A 42 14.36 9.47 9.90
CA ILE A 42 13.94 10.47 10.91
C ILE A 42 12.94 9.92 11.94
N PRO A 43 11.93 9.12 11.55
CA PRO A 43 10.91 8.66 12.49
C PRO A 43 11.48 7.72 13.55
N ASP A 44 12.29 6.75 13.13
CA ASP A 44 12.92 5.78 14.03
C ASP A 44 13.91 6.50 14.96
N ILE A 45 14.68 7.47 14.44
CA ILE A 45 15.57 8.32 15.25
C ILE A 45 14.81 9.06 16.37
N ILE A 46 13.67 9.67 16.05
CA ILE A 46 12.86 10.39 17.05
C ILE A 46 12.21 9.41 18.04
N GLN A 47 11.77 8.24 17.56
CA GLN A 47 11.21 7.20 18.41
C GLN A 47 12.23 6.66 19.41
N ASP A 48 13.42 6.30 18.93
CA ASP A 48 14.53 5.76 19.73
C ASP A 48 15.07 6.79 20.72
N HIS A 49 14.98 8.08 20.38
CA HIS A 49 15.33 9.16 21.31
C HIS A 49 14.40 9.20 22.55
N GLY A 50 13.17 8.70 22.44
CA GLY A 50 12.24 8.50 23.56
C GLY A 50 11.64 9.77 24.19
N LYS A 51 11.98 10.96 23.67
CA LYS A 51 11.50 12.27 24.15
C LYS A 51 11.43 13.27 22.97
N PRO A 52 10.82 14.45 23.15
CA PRO A 52 10.71 15.41 22.06
C PRO A 52 12.11 15.87 21.62
N MET A 53 12.39 15.74 20.33
CA MET A 53 13.72 15.96 19.77
C MET A 53 13.77 17.31 19.06
N THR A 54 14.70 18.18 19.43
CA THR A 54 14.89 19.47 18.75
C THR A 54 15.43 19.29 17.33
N VAL A 55 15.34 20.33 16.49
CA VAL A 55 15.89 20.27 15.14
C VAL A 55 17.41 20.11 15.18
N THR A 56 18.06 20.76 16.14
CA THR A 56 19.50 20.68 16.34
C THR A 56 19.93 19.26 16.72
N GLU A 57 19.24 18.61 17.66
CA GLU A 57 19.49 17.21 18.01
C GLU A 57 19.26 16.28 16.82
N LEU A 58 18.17 16.49 16.07
CA LEU A 58 17.84 15.67 14.90
C LEU A 58 18.90 15.76 13.80
N VAL A 59 19.37 16.97 13.48
CA VAL A 59 20.44 17.20 12.48
C VAL A 59 21.72 16.44 12.86
N VAL A 60 22.07 16.39 14.15
CA VAL A 60 23.25 15.66 14.64
C VAL A 60 23.05 14.15 14.56
N ALA A 61 21.83 13.66 14.80
CA ALA A 61 21.51 12.23 14.75
C ALA A 61 21.45 11.69 13.30
N LEU A 62 21.11 12.56 12.35
CA LEU A 62 21.47 12.61 10.93
C LEU A 62 22.65 11.81 10.34
N PRO A 63 22.66 10.48 10.11
CA PRO A 63 23.91 9.81 9.70
C PRO A 63 24.36 10.17 8.28
N THR A 64 23.41 10.40 7.37
CA THR A 64 23.66 10.64 5.94
C THR A 64 23.48 12.11 5.53
N LEU A 65 23.25 13.00 6.49
CA LEU A 65 22.94 14.40 6.20
C LEU A 65 24.20 15.19 5.87
N ASP A 66 24.24 15.79 4.68
CA ASP A 66 25.26 16.77 4.33
C ASP A 66 25.11 18.02 5.22
N PRO A 67 26.17 18.46 5.92
CA PRO A 67 26.11 19.64 6.80
C PRO A 67 25.61 20.92 6.11
N THR A 68 25.88 21.09 4.81
CA THR A 68 25.41 22.24 4.01
C THR A 68 23.89 22.27 3.85
N LYS A 69 23.20 21.16 4.14
CA LYS A 69 21.74 21.00 4.03
C LYS A 69 21.04 21.02 5.38
N ALA A 70 21.75 21.10 6.50
CA ALA A 70 21.19 21.07 7.85
C ALA A 70 20.04 22.06 8.06
N CYS A 71 20.17 23.28 7.53
CA CYS A 71 19.13 24.31 7.64
C CYS A 71 17.80 23.93 6.95
N ASN A 72 17.81 22.97 6.02
CA ASN A 72 16.62 22.53 5.31
C ASN A 72 15.79 21.52 6.13
N ILE A 73 16.37 20.84 7.12
CA ILE A 73 15.64 19.90 7.99
C ILE A 73 14.51 20.63 8.73
N TYR A 74 14.74 21.85 9.20
CA TYR A 74 13.68 22.66 9.80
C TYR A 74 12.50 22.90 8.86
N ARG A 75 12.75 23.14 7.58
CA ARG A 75 11.69 23.35 6.57
C ARG A 75 10.93 22.06 6.31
N LEU A 76 11.64 20.93 6.19
CA LEU A 76 11.05 19.61 6.04
C LEU A 76 10.12 19.29 7.22
N MET A 77 10.62 19.41 8.45
CA MET A 77 9.83 19.14 9.66
C MET A 77 8.61 20.05 9.77
N ARG A 78 8.72 21.34 9.39
CA ARG A 78 7.57 22.25 9.38
C ARG A 78 6.47 21.80 8.42
N VAL A 79 6.82 21.29 7.25
CA VAL A 79 5.84 20.71 6.31
C VAL A 79 5.17 19.48 6.92
N LEU A 80 5.94 18.57 7.53
CA LEU A 80 5.38 17.34 8.10
C LEU A 80 4.51 17.60 9.33
N VAL A 81 4.81 18.64 10.11
CA VAL A 81 3.92 19.12 11.18
C VAL A 81 2.60 19.62 10.59
N HIS A 82 2.65 20.40 9.51
CA HIS A 82 1.44 20.87 8.83
C HIS A 82 0.62 19.72 8.24
N LEU A 83 1.27 18.67 7.74
CA LEU A 83 0.62 17.45 7.25
C LEU A 83 0.11 16.53 8.38
N GLY A 84 0.38 16.86 9.65
CA GLY A 84 -0.12 16.13 10.81
C GLY A 84 0.66 14.87 11.18
N PHE A 85 1.84 14.66 10.58
CA PHE A 85 2.72 13.52 10.84
C PHE A 85 3.60 13.71 12.08
N PHE A 86 3.94 14.97 12.39
CA PHE A 86 4.65 15.36 13.60
C PHE A 86 3.87 16.46 14.33
N ALA A 87 4.15 16.63 15.61
CA ALA A 87 3.69 17.77 16.39
C ALA A 87 4.89 18.47 17.03
N ARG A 88 4.74 19.78 17.28
CA ARG A 88 5.70 20.56 18.07
C ARG A 88 5.30 20.49 19.55
N GLN A 89 6.28 20.32 20.41
CA GLN A 89 6.13 20.32 21.86
C GLN A 89 7.12 21.30 22.49
N LYS A 90 6.62 22.23 23.29
CA LYS A 90 7.46 23.13 24.09
C LYS A 90 8.26 22.31 25.11
N LEU A 91 9.57 22.58 25.18
CA LEU A 91 10.50 21.90 26.08
C LEU A 91 10.74 22.65 27.41
N GLY A 92 10.03 23.75 27.63
CA GLY A 92 10.18 24.67 28.76
C GLY A 92 10.22 26.12 28.29
N ASP A 93 9.94 27.07 29.18
CA ASP A 93 9.85 28.49 28.82
C ASP A 93 11.21 29.11 28.45
N ASP A 94 12.32 28.53 28.94
CA ASP A 94 13.68 29.01 28.70
C ASP A 94 14.40 28.34 27.51
N ARG A 95 13.74 27.41 26.82
CA ARG A 95 14.35 26.67 25.69
C ARG A 95 14.06 27.41 24.38
N PRO A 96 15.09 27.70 23.55
CA PRO A 96 14.92 28.46 22.32
C PRO A 96 14.23 27.66 21.20
N GLU A 97 14.22 26.33 21.29
CA GLU A 97 13.64 25.44 20.29
C GLU A 97 12.55 24.54 20.89
N ASP A 98 11.47 24.36 20.14
CA ASP A 98 10.49 23.30 20.40
C ASP A 98 11.06 21.94 19.97
N GLY A 99 10.68 20.89 20.69
CA GLY A 99 10.92 19.52 20.28
C GLY A 99 9.85 19.03 19.30
N TYR A 100 10.20 18.06 18.46
CA TYR A 100 9.29 17.35 17.59
C TYR A 100 8.92 15.99 18.21
N VAL A 101 7.65 15.62 18.10
CA VAL A 101 7.13 14.30 18.48
C VAL A 101 6.33 13.69 17.33
N LEU A 102 6.32 12.36 17.25
CA LEU A 102 5.50 11.62 16.30
C LEU A 102 4.02 11.73 16.69
N THR A 103 3.14 11.91 15.71
CA THR A 103 1.69 11.78 15.94
C THR A 103 1.24 10.34 15.77
N ASN A 104 -0.02 10.05 16.13
CA ASN A 104 -0.62 8.74 15.87
C ASN A 104 -0.62 8.37 14.38
N ALA A 105 -0.69 9.35 13.47
CA ALA A 105 -0.68 9.11 12.03
C ALA A 105 0.64 8.50 11.56
N PHE A 106 1.76 8.83 12.22
CA PHE A 106 3.06 8.27 11.87
C PHE A 106 3.25 6.83 12.33
N ARG A 107 2.48 6.33 13.31
CA ARG A 107 2.70 4.98 13.88
C ARG A 107 2.66 3.86 12.84
N LEU A 108 1.82 4.01 11.82
CA LEU A 108 1.71 3.06 10.71
C LEU A 108 2.85 3.19 9.69
N LEU A 109 3.76 4.14 9.85
CA LEU A 109 4.92 4.38 8.98
C LEU A 109 6.26 4.14 9.69
N LEU A 110 6.25 3.62 10.92
CA LEU A 110 7.44 3.20 11.65
C LEU A 110 7.88 1.82 11.17
N ASN A 111 9.18 1.57 11.05
CA ASN A 111 9.68 0.31 10.52
C ASN A 111 9.36 -0.87 11.46
N ASP A 112 9.45 -0.68 12.77
CA ASP A 112 9.24 -1.73 13.78
C ASP A 112 7.76 -1.94 14.16
N HIS A 113 6.83 -1.21 13.55
CA HIS A 113 5.41 -1.38 13.85
C HIS A 113 4.87 -2.64 13.16
N PRO A 114 4.21 -3.58 13.87
CA PRO A 114 3.70 -4.81 13.26
C PRO A 114 2.73 -4.58 12.09
N LEU A 115 2.00 -3.46 12.15
CA LEU A 115 1.04 -3.02 11.10
C LEU A 115 1.62 -1.90 10.23
N SER A 116 2.94 -1.82 10.09
CA SER A 116 3.59 -0.82 9.25
C SER A 116 3.17 -0.97 7.79
N VAL A 117 2.74 0.13 7.18
CA VAL A 117 2.45 0.27 5.74
C VAL A 117 3.57 1.01 5.00
N THR A 118 4.72 1.19 5.64
CA THR A 118 5.91 1.79 5.01
C THR A 118 6.32 1.08 3.72
N PRO A 119 6.33 -0.25 3.62
CA PRO A 119 6.65 -0.92 2.36
C PRO A 119 5.69 -0.55 1.22
N LEU A 120 4.38 -0.57 1.49
CA LEU A 120 3.36 -0.13 0.53
C LEU A 120 3.60 1.31 0.08
N PHE A 121 3.88 2.21 1.02
CA PHE A 121 4.17 3.61 0.73
C PHE A 121 5.41 3.78 -0.16
N LYS A 122 6.47 3.00 0.10
CA LYS A 122 7.72 3.03 -0.69
C LYS A 122 7.49 2.57 -2.13
N VAL A 123 6.74 1.49 -2.34
CA VAL A 123 6.45 0.96 -3.69
C VAL A 123 5.58 1.91 -4.50
N VAL A 124 4.52 2.45 -3.91
CA VAL A 124 3.61 3.37 -4.62
C VAL A 124 4.33 4.64 -5.08
N LEU A 125 5.35 5.08 -4.34
CA LEU A 125 6.17 6.24 -4.69
C LEU A 125 7.53 5.88 -5.29
N ASP A 126 7.76 4.62 -5.61
CA ASP A 126 8.95 4.21 -6.34
C ASP A 126 8.92 4.85 -7.73
N PRO A 127 10.06 5.34 -8.26
CA PRO A 127 10.13 5.89 -9.60
C PRO A 127 9.47 5.01 -10.66
N ILE A 128 9.60 3.69 -10.58
CA ILE A 128 9.05 2.76 -11.57
C ILE A 128 7.51 2.82 -11.59
N LEU A 129 6.89 2.84 -10.41
CA LEU A 129 5.43 2.92 -10.31
C LEU A 129 4.95 4.34 -10.57
N ILE A 130 5.54 5.37 -9.98
CA ILE A 130 5.00 6.73 -10.12
C ILE A 130 5.19 7.31 -11.53
N TRP A 131 6.18 6.82 -12.29
CA TRP A 131 6.47 7.32 -13.63
C TRP A 131 5.30 7.14 -14.60
N ASN A 132 4.50 6.07 -14.42
CA ASN A 132 3.38 5.77 -15.31
C ASN A 132 2.33 6.89 -15.37
N TRP A 133 2.18 7.67 -14.30
CA TRP A 133 1.20 8.75 -14.22
C TRP A 133 1.47 9.88 -15.24
N HIS A 134 2.72 10.02 -15.70
CA HIS A 134 3.07 10.95 -16.79
C HIS A 134 2.52 10.50 -18.16
N PHE A 135 2.13 9.24 -18.30
CA PHE A 135 1.71 8.62 -19.56
C PHE A 135 0.19 8.46 -19.67
N LEU A 136 -0.60 8.89 -18.68
CA LEU A 136 -2.07 8.81 -18.73
C LEU A 136 -2.63 9.42 -20.03
N GLY A 137 -2.13 10.58 -20.45
CA GLY A 137 -2.58 11.23 -21.68
C GLY A 137 -2.24 10.44 -22.95
N ALA A 138 -1.07 9.78 -22.99
CA ALA A 138 -0.66 8.93 -24.10
C ALA A 138 -1.43 7.59 -24.12
N TRP A 139 -1.72 7.04 -22.94
CA TRP A 139 -2.52 5.84 -22.76
C TRP A 139 -3.93 5.99 -23.33
N PHE A 140 -4.60 7.13 -23.10
CA PHE A 140 -5.89 7.43 -23.73
C PHE A 140 -5.85 7.51 -25.27
N GLN A 141 -4.67 7.53 -25.89
CA GLN A 141 -4.47 7.64 -27.34
C GLN A 141 -3.98 6.33 -27.97
N ASN A 142 -3.89 5.24 -27.20
CA ASN A 142 -3.44 3.94 -27.68
C ASN A 142 -4.34 2.80 -27.16
N ASN A 143 -3.96 1.55 -27.45
CA ASN A 143 -4.71 0.34 -27.08
C ASN A 143 -4.01 -0.50 -25.99
N ASP A 144 -3.03 0.07 -25.29
CA ASP A 144 -2.36 -0.62 -24.18
C ASP A 144 -3.34 -0.79 -23.02
N ARG A 145 -3.14 -1.84 -22.22
CA ARG A 145 -4.07 -2.20 -21.14
C ARG A 145 -4.05 -1.23 -19.98
N SER A 146 -2.94 -0.52 -19.78
CA SER A 146 -2.73 0.39 -18.66
C SER A 146 -1.71 1.48 -19.00
N SER A 147 -1.72 2.58 -18.24
CA SER A 147 -0.66 3.59 -18.30
C SER A 147 0.71 3.05 -17.94
N PHE A 148 0.79 2.01 -17.11
CA PHE A 148 2.04 1.30 -16.82
C PHE A 148 2.62 0.65 -18.07
N GLU A 149 1.77 -0.03 -18.85
CA GLU A 149 2.19 -0.65 -20.12
C GLU A 149 2.63 0.40 -21.13
N THR A 150 1.92 1.52 -21.26
CA THR A 150 2.36 2.63 -22.12
C THR A 150 3.71 3.22 -21.69
N ALA A 151 4.00 3.28 -20.39
CA ALA A 151 5.25 3.83 -19.89
C ALA A 151 6.44 2.87 -20.03
N HIS A 152 6.22 1.57 -19.86
CA HIS A 152 7.29 0.57 -19.71
C HIS A 152 7.31 -0.51 -20.81
N GLY A 153 6.35 -0.50 -21.74
CA GLY A 153 6.23 -1.44 -22.85
C GLY A 153 5.86 -2.88 -22.48
N LYS A 154 5.46 -3.11 -21.21
CA LYS A 154 5.04 -4.42 -20.68
C LYS A 154 3.96 -4.22 -19.63
N THR A 155 3.07 -5.19 -19.48
CA THR A 155 2.16 -5.24 -18.33
C THR A 155 2.92 -5.35 -17.01
N PHE A 156 2.33 -4.86 -15.92
CA PHE A 156 2.97 -4.84 -14.60
C PHE A 156 3.44 -6.23 -14.13
N TRP A 157 2.58 -7.25 -14.26
CA TRP A 157 2.92 -8.63 -13.88
C TRP A 157 4.06 -9.23 -14.72
N ASN A 158 4.13 -8.88 -16.01
CA ASN A 158 5.23 -9.30 -16.88
C ASN A 158 6.52 -8.55 -16.53
N TYR A 159 6.43 -7.29 -16.10
CA TYR A 159 7.56 -6.53 -15.59
C TYR A 159 8.15 -7.19 -14.33
N CYS A 160 7.32 -7.48 -13.31
CA CYS A 160 7.76 -8.13 -12.08
C CYS A 160 8.43 -9.49 -12.34
N ARG A 161 7.87 -10.29 -13.27
CA ARG A 161 8.49 -11.56 -13.68
C ARG A 161 9.94 -11.43 -14.17
N HIS A 162 10.29 -10.31 -14.80
CA HIS A 162 11.62 -10.09 -15.39
C HIS A 162 12.55 -9.24 -14.51
N ASP A 163 12.02 -8.57 -13.49
CA ASP A 163 12.78 -7.74 -12.56
C ASP A 163 12.51 -8.21 -11.12
N PRO A 164 13.38 -9.09 -10.58
CA PRO A 164 13.25 -9.59 -9.21
C PRO A 164 13.22 -8.48 -8.16
N HIS A 165 13.89 -7.34 -8.41
CA HIS A 165 13.90 -6.24 -7.45
C HIS A 165 12.52 -5.61 -7.30
N VAL A 166 11.83 -5.37 -8.43
CA VAL A 166 10.46 -4.83 -8.42
C VAL A 166 9.46 -5.84 -7.87
N ASN A 167 9.64 -7.12 -8.21
CA ASN A 167 8.84 -8.21 -7.64
C ASN A 167 8.94 -8.25 -6.12
N ASP A 168 10.16 -8.26 -5.57
CA ASP A 168 10.38 -8.34 -4.12
C ASP A 168 9.84 -7.11 -3.39
N LEU A 169 10.04 -5.92 -3.99
CA LEU A 169 9.47 -4.68 -3.48
C LEU A 169 7.93 -4.76 -3.42
N PHE A 170 7.29 -5.16 -4.52
CA PHE A 170 5.84 -5.26 -4.61
C PHE A 170 5.27 -6.31 -3.63
N ASN A 171 5.90 -7.47 -3.52
CA ASN A 171 5.46 -8.54 -2.63
C ASN A 171 5.58 -8.12 -1.15
N GLU A 172 6.65 -7.42 -0.77
CA GLU A 172 6.76 -6.86 0.59
C GLU A 172 5.70 -5.78 0.85
N ALA A 173 5.37 -4.95 -0.15
CA ALA A 173 4.26 -4.01 -0.06
C ALA A 173 2.91 -4.71 0.19
N MET A 174 2.58 -5.74 -0.59
CA MET A 174 1.34 -6.50 -0.42
C MET A 174 1.31 -7.27 0.91
N SER A 175 2.45 -7.82 1.33
CA SER A 175 2.59 -8.46 2.64
C SER A 175 2.36 -7.48 3.79
N SER A 176 2.79 -6.21 3.65
CA SER A 176 2.55 -5.17 4.65
C SER A 176 1.06 -4.83 4.83
N ASP A 177 0.30 -4.77 3.73
CA ASP A 177 -1.16 -4.59 3.78
C ASP A 177 -1.86 -5.82 4.38
N SER A 178 -1.40 -7.02 4.03
CA SER A 178 -1.96 -8.27 4.55
C SER A 178 -1.86 -8.35 6.08
N ARG A 179 -0.74 -7.95 6.71
CA ARG A 179 -0.64 -7.91 8.19
C ARG A 179 -1.73 -7.07 8.86
N LEU A 180 -2.13 -5.95 8.22
CA LEU A 180 -3.23 -5.13 8.69
C LEU A 180 -4.57 -5.85 8.51
N ALA A 181 -4.81 -6.41 7.33
CA ALA A 181 -6.02 -7.17 7.04
C ALA A 181 -6.20 -8.35 8.00
N ASP A 182 -5.14 -9.10 8.31
CA ASP A 182 -5.13 -10.25 9.22
C ASP A 182 -5.68 -9.86 10.60
N SER A 183 -5.17 -8.76 11.17
CA SER A 183 -5.58 -8.29 12.49
C SER A 183 -7.08 -8.02 12.57
N VAL A 184 -7.68 -7.56 11.47
CA VAL A 184 -9.10 -7.28 11.35
C VAL A 184 -9.90 -8.54 11.04
N LEU A 185 -9.45 -9.35 10.09
CA LEU A 185 -10.13 -10.57 9.64
C LEU A 185 -10.20 -11.60 10.77
N ILE A 186 -9.07 -11.87 11.42
CA ILE A 186 -9.01 -12.79 12.56
C ILE A 186 -9.71 -12.19 13.77
N GLY A 187 -9.65 -10.86 13.97
CA GLY A 187 -10.29 -10.22 15.11
C GLY A 187 -11.82 -10.14 15.02
N ARG A 188 -12.38 -9.95 13.81
CA ARG A 188 -13.79 -9.56 13.62
C ARG A 188 -14.58 -10.44 12.65
N CYS A 189 -13.91 -11.21 11.80
CA CYS A 189 -14.53 -11.94 10.70
C CYS A 189 -14.29 -13.46 10.77
N LYS A 190 -13.92 -14.02 11.94
CA LYS A 190 -13.66 -15.47 12.09
C LYS A 190 -14.77 -16.36 11.55
N GLY A 191 -16.02 -15.98 11.75
CA GLY A 191 -17.19 -16.73 11.28
C GLY A 191 -17.23 -16.95 9.76
N VAL A 192 -16.50 -16.16 8.98
CA VAL A 192 -16.34 -16.37 7.54
C VAL A 192 -15.59 -17.67 7.25
N PHE A 193 -14.69 -18.11 8.12
CA PHE A 193 -13.88 -19.32 7.94
C PHE A 193 -14.42 -20.55 8.67
N GLU A 194 -15.40 -20.37 9.55
CA GLU A 194 -15.99 -21.48 10.31
C GLU A 194 -16.68 -22.51 9.39
N GLY A 195 -16.46 -23.79 9.68
CA GLY A 195 -17.02 -24.91 8.93
C GLY A 195 -16.30 -25.25 7.62
N LEU A 196 -15.25 -24.51 7.24
CA LEU A 196 -14.43 -24.82 6.08
C LEU A 196 -13.37 -25.89 6.39
N ASN A 197 -13.19 -26.86 5.49
CA ASN A 197 -12.09 -27.83 5.58
C ASN A 197 -10.93 -27.46 4.64
N SER A 198 -11.20 -26.68 3.59
CA SER A 198 -10.21 -26.20 2.63
C SER A 198 -10.54 -24.81 2.09
N LEU A 199 -9.51 -23.98 1.97
CA LEU A 199 -9.57 -22.62 1.42
C LEU A 199 -8.42 -22.45 0.42
N VAL A 200 -8.70 -21.88 -0.75
CA VAL A 200 -7.68 -21.41 -1.68
C VAL A 200 -7.66 -19.89 -1.71
N ASP A 201 -6.48 -19.31 -1.58
CA ASP A 201 -6.20 -17.88 -1.66
C ASP A 201 -5.57 -17.58 -3.01
N VAL A 202 -6.38 -17.03 -3.92
CA VAL A 202 -6.00 -16.78 -5.31
C VAL A 202 -5.32 -15.43 -5.37
N GLY A 203 -4.09 -15.39 -5.89
CA GLY A 203 -3.22 -14.23 -5.79
C GLY A 203 -2.73 -13.99 -4.36
N GLY A 204 -2.49 -15.07 -3.60
CA GLY A 204 -2.13 -15.01 -2.18
C GLY A 204 -0.69 -14.57 -1.88
N ASP A 205 0.08 -14.18 -2.90
CA ASP A 205 1.46 -13.70 -2.81
C ASP A 205 2.36 -14.69 -2.03
N THR A 206 3.19 -14.22 -1.11
CA THR A 206 4.09 -15.02 -0.29
C THR A 206 3.39 -15.74 0.88
N GLY A 207 2.05 -15.64 0.93
CA GLY A 207 1.20 -16.33 1.89
C GLY A 207 1.16 -15.67 3.28
N THR A 208 1.42 -14.37 3.40
CA THR A 208 1.38 -13.65 4.68
C THR A 208 0.02 -13.82 5.38
N LEU A 209 -1.08 -13.54 4.68
CA LEU A 209 -2.44 -13.76 5.18
C LEU A 209 -2.72 -15.26 5.44
N GLY A 210 -2.23 -16.11 4.54
CA GLY A 210 -2.38 -17.56 4.66
C GLY A 210 -1.76 -18.12 5.94
N LYS A 211 -0.56 -17.69 6.32
CA LYS A 211 0.10 -18.11 7.56
C LYS A 211 -0.75 -17.75 8.78
N ALA A 212 -1.25 -16.51 8.85
CA ALA A 212 -2.06 -16.06 9.96
C ALA A 212 -3.41 -16.81 10.07
N ILE A 213 -4.09 -17.07 8.94
CA ILE A 213 -5.31 -17.88 8.91
C ILE A 213 -5.01 -19.33 9.30
N SER A 214 -3.92 -19.91 8.76
CA SER A 214 -3.48 -21.28 9.02
C SER A 214 -3.24 -21.52 10.51
N ASP A 215 -2.59 -20.56 11.20
CA ASP A 215 -2.35 -20.58 12.64
C ASP A 215 -3.65 -20.43 13.46
N ALA A 216 -4.58 -19.58 13.00
CA ALA A 216 -5.86 -19.38 13.66
C ALA A 216 -6.84 -20.55 13.48
N PHE A 217 -6.70 -21.32 12.39
CA PHE A 217 -7.55 -22.47 12.05
C PHE A 217 -6.70 -23.70 11.67
N PRO A 218 -6.09 -24.41 12.64
CA PRO A 218 -5.16 -25.53 12.35
C PRO A 218 -5.78 -26.72 11.59
N HIS A 219 -7.12 -26.81 11.53
CA HIS A 219 -7.86 -27.84 10.81
C HIS A 219 -8.11 -27.47 9.34
N LEU A 220 -8.01 -26.19 8.98
CA LEU A 220 -8.29 -25.66 7.65
C LEU A 220 -7.10 -25.92 6.74
N LYS A 221 -7.27 -26.67 5.65
CA LYS A 221 -6.25 -26.78 4.61
C LYS A 221 -6.19 -25.47 3.83
N TYR A 222 -5.10 -24.73 3.94
CA TYR A 222 -4.92 -23.46 3.25
C TYR A 222 -4.01 -23.65 2.04
N THR A 223 -4.46 -23.23 0.86
CA THR A 223 -3.65 -23.22 -0.35
C THR A 223 -3.40 -21.78 -0.78
N VAL A 224 -2.14 -21.35 -0.79
CA VAL A 224 -1.72 -20.12 -1.45
C VAL A 224 -1.54 -20.44 -2.93
N PHE A 225 -2.31 -19.79 -3.80
CA PHE A 225 -2.28 -19.98 -5.24
C PHE A 225 -1.85 -18.69 -5.94
N ASP A 226 -0.71 -18.72 -6.63
CA ASP A 226 -0.14 -17.55 -7.31
C ASP A 226 0.68 -17.95 -8.54
N LEU A 227 1.21 -16.97 -9.27
CA LEU A 227 2.11 -17.20 -10.39
C LEU A 227 3.39 -17.93 -9.91
N PRO A 228 3.93 -18.89 -10.68
CA PRO A 228 5.07 -19.69 -10.24
C PRO A 228 6.30 -18.90 -9.78
N HIS A 229 6.58 -17.76 -10.39
CA HIS A 229 7.73 -16.93 -10.03
C HIS A 229 7.61 -16.30 -8.63
N VAL A 230 6.39 -15.94 -8.19
CA VAL A 230 6.12 -15.37 -6.87
C VAL A 230 6.39 -16.39 -5.76
N LEU A 231 6.11 -17.66 -6.04
CA LEU A 231 6.23 -18.76 -5.06
C LEU A 231 7.64 -19.36 -4.99
N THR A 232 8.61 -18.82 -5.74
CA THR A 232 9.96 -19.37 -5.83
C THR A 232 10.64 -19.40 -4.46
N GLY A 233 11.09 -20.58 -4.02
CA GLY A 233 11.79 -20.75 -2.75
C GLY A 233 10.89 -20.87 -1.52
N LEU A 234 9.57 -20.71 -1.65
CA LEU A 234 8.62 -20.97 -0.57
C LEU A 234 8.43 -22.48 -0.36
N GLN A 235 8.16 -22.86 0.89
CA GLN A 235 7.99 -24.25 1.30
C GLN A 235 6.69 -24.41 2.07
N ASP A 236 5.99 -25.52 1.84
CA ASP A 236 4.81 -25.91 2.59
C ASP A 236 5.09 -25.95 4.10
N SER A 237 4.07 -25.61 4.91
CA SER A 237 4.19 -25.58 6.36
C SER A 237 2.88 -25.96 7.04
N GLY A 238 2.88 -27.06 7.79
CA GLY A 238 1.70 -27.53 8.52
C GLY A 238 0.51 -27.80 7.59
N ASN A 239 -0.55 -27.01 7.75
CA ASN A 239 -1.78 -27.04 6.94
C ASN A 239 -1.77 -26.06 5.75
N LEU A 240 -0.68 -25.31 5.54
CA LEU A 240 -0.48 -24.39 4.43
C LEU A 240 0.33 -25.03 3.30
N ARG A 241 -0.16 -24.88 2.06
CA ARG A 241 0.50 -25.35 0.82
C ARG A 241 0.62 -24.25 -0.21
N TYR A 242 1.65 -24.31 -1.04
CA TYR A 242 1.86 -23.40 -2.17
C TYR A 242 1.60 -24.11 -3.50
N VAL A 243 0.80 -23.48 -4.37
CA VAL A 243 0.48 -24.01 -5.71
C VAL A 243 0.68 -22.92 -6.76
N GLY A 244 1.60 -23.16 -7.70
CA GLY A 244 1.83 -22.26 -8.82
C GLY A 244 0.84 -22.49 -9.96
N GLY A 245 0.28 -21.43 -10.54
CA GLY A 245 -0.58 -21.53 -11.72
C GLY A 245 -1.07 -20.19 -12.24
N ASP A 246 -2.08 -20.23 -13.12
CA ASP A 246 -2.76 -19.06 -13.67
C ASP A 246 -4.25 -19.11 -13.34
N MET A 247 -4.74 -18.12 -12.60
CA MET A 247 -6.14 -18.01 -12.19
C MET A 247 -7.13 -17.80 -13.34
N PHE A 248 -6.64 -17.43 -14.54
CA PHE A 248 -7.47 -17.38 -15.74
C PHE A 248 -7.68 -18.77 -16.36
N GLU A 249 -6.82 -19.73 -16.04
CA GLU A 249 -6.87 -21.10 -16.59
C GLU A 249 -7.58 -22.06 -15.64
N GLU A 250 -7.12 -22.18 -14.40
CA GLU A 250 -7.66 -23.11 -13.39
C GLU A 250 -7.39 -22.62 -11.98
N VAL A 251 -8.39 -22.70 -11.09
CA VAL A 251 -8.24 -22.44 -9.65
C VAL A 251 -8.38 -23.77 -8.88
N PRO A 252 -7.46 -24.10 -7.95
CA PRO A 252 -7.53 -25.33 -7.16
C PRO A 252 -8.84 -25.51 -6.40
N ALA A 253 -9.39 -26.72 -6.41
CA ALA A 253 -10.68 -27.00 -5.76
C ALA A 253 -10.62 -26.89 -4.23
N ALA A 254 -11.56 -26.14 -3.64
CA ALA A 254 -11.64 -25.88 -2.20
C ALA A 254 -13.09 -25.69 -1.73
N ASP A 255 -13.34 -25.61 -0.42
CA ASP A 255 -14.68 -25.27 0.11
C ASP A 255 -14.96 -23.77 -0.03
N ALA A 256 -13.90 -22.96 -0.05
CA ALA A 256 -13.99 -21.54 -0.35
C ALA A 256 -12.80 -21.07 -1.17
N VAL A 257 -13.02 -19.97 -1.91
CA VAL A 257 -11.99 -19.21 -2.59
C VAL A 257 -11.90 -17.82 -1.95
N LEU A 258 -10.69 -17.34 -1.69
CA LEU A 258 -10.40 -15.98 -1.24
C LEU A 258 -9.73 -15.19 -2.36
N LEU A 259 -10.21 -13.97 -2.56
CA LEU A 259 -9.69 -12.98 -3.50
C LEU A 259 -9.46 -11.68 -2.72
N LYS A 260 -8.25 -11.47 -2.21
CA LYS A 260 -7.86 -10.21 -1.54
C LYS A 260 -7.09 -9.33 -2.50
N LEU A 261 -7.59 -8.11 -2.77
CA LEU A 261 -6.95 -7.15 -3.66
C LEU A 261 -6.65 -7.74 -5.04
N ILE A 262 -7.59 -8.50 -5.60
CA ILE A 262 -7.44 -9.14 -6.91
C ILE A 262 -8.34 -8.48 -7.94
N LEU A 263 -9.63 -8.36 -7.65
CA LEU A 263 -10.61 -7.98 -8.68
C LEU A 263 -10.47 -6.52 -9.11
N HIS A 264 -9.86 -5.66 -8.29
CA HIS A 264 -9.62 -4.27 -8.68
C HIS A 264 -8.57 -4.09 -9.77
N ASP A 265 -7.71 -5.09 -10.01
CA ASP A 265 -6.63 -5.01 -11.00
C ASP A 265 -7.12 -5.26 -12.43
N TRP A 266 -8.32 -5.82 -12.58
CA TRP A 266 -8.80 -6.37 -13.83
C TRP A 266 -10.03 -5.65 -14.35
N ASN A 267 -10.17 -5.64 -15.68
CA ASN A 267 -11.39 -5.14 -16.29
C ASN A 267 -12.59 -6.08 -16.02
N HIS A 268 -13.79 -5.63 -16.38
CA HIS A 268 -15.02 -6.38 -16.14
C HIS A 268 -15.00 -7.81 -16.68
N ASP A 269 -14.55 -8.01 -17.92
CA ASP A 269 -14.55 -9.31 -18.58
C ASP A 269 -13.52 -10.26 -17.97
N GLU A 270 -12.37 -9.73 -17.57
CA GLU A 270 -11.33 -10.48 -16.84
C GLU A 270 -11.82 -10.87 -15.44
N CYS A 271 -12.49 -9.98 -14.72
CA CYS A 271 -13.16 -10.30 -13.45
C CYS A 271 -14.19 -11.42 -13.60
N LEU A 272 -15.01 -11.40 -14.66
CA LEU A 272 -15.97 -12.48 -14.93
C LEU A 272 -15.27 -13.82 -15.19
N LYS A 273 -14.14 -13.82 -15.90
CA LYS A 273 -13.33 -15.03 -16.12
C LYS A 273 -12.79 -15.59 -14.80
N ILE A 274 -12.19 -14.74 -13.97
CA ILE A 274 -11.66 -15.13 -12.65
C ILE A 274 -12.78 -15.71 -11.79
N LEU A 275 -13.92 -15.02 -11.70
CA LEU A 275 -15.06 -15.48 -10.90
C LEU A 275 -15.66 -16.79 -11.42
N LYS A 276 -15.63 -17.04 -12.74
CA LYS A 276 -16.03 -18.32 -13.31
C LYS A 276 -15.12 -19.45 -12.85
N GLN A 277 -13.79 -19.25 -12.89
CA GLN A 277 -12.82 -20.24 -12.38
C GLN A 277 -13.01 -20.50 -10.89
N CYS A 278 -13.23 -19.44 -10.10
CA CYS A 278 -13.54 -19.57 -8.67
C CYS A 278 -14.83 -20.37 -8.44
N ASN A 279 -15.86 -20.14 -9.25
CA ASN A 279 -17.11 -20.88 -9.17
C ASN A 279 -16.92 -22.37 -9.51
N GLU A 280 -16.13 -22.70 -10.53
CA GLU A 280 -15.79 -24.08 -10.88
C GLU A 280 -15.02 -24.78 -9.74
N ALA A 281 -14.07 -24.08 -9.11
CA ALA A 281 -13.28 -24.58 -7.98
C ALA A 281 -14.12 -24.98 -6.76
N ILE A 282 -15.25 -24.29 -6.51
CA ILE A 282 -16.15 -24.57 -5.37
C ILE A 282 -17.36 -25.46 -5.73
N SER A 283 -17.60 -25.75 -7.01
CA SER A 283 -18.80 -26.48 -7.46
C SER A 283 -18.67 -28.01 -7.39
N ASN A 284 -17.45 -28.54 -7.27
CA ASN A 284 -17.17 -29.98 -7.38
C ASN A 284 -17.43 -30.81 -6.10
N ARG A 285 -18.24 -30.32 -5.15
CA ARG A 285 -18.34 -30.91 -3.79
C ARG A 285 -19.74 -31.40 -3.36
N GLY A 286 -20.66 -31.64 -4.30
CA GLY A 286 -21.96 -32.24 -4.00
C GLY A 286 -22.97 -31.26 -3.39
N GLU A 287 -23.62 -31.63 -2.27
CA GLU A 287 -24.73 -30.85 -1.68
C GLU A 287 -24.29 -29.61 -0.88
N GLN A 288 -23.02 -29.51 -0.49
CA GLN A 288 -22.49 -28.34 0.22
C GLN A 288 -22.15 -27.23 -0.76
N ARG A 289 -22.83 -26.08 -0.64
CA ARG A 289 -22.49 -24.87 -1.40
C ARG A 289 -21.20 -24.27 -0.84
N GLY A 290 -20.15 -24.24 -1.65
CA GLY A 290 -18.96 -23.46 -1.35
C GLY A 290 -19.22 -21.95 -1.48
N LYS A 291 -18.19 -21.14 -1.22
CA LYS A 291 -18.31 -19.67 -1.25
C LYS A 291 -17.06 -18.98 -1.79
N VAL A 292 -17.24 -17.80 -2.35
CA VAL A 292 -16.15 -16.89 -2.73
C VAL A 292 -16.14 -15.72 -1.75
N ILE A 293 -14.97 -15.41 -1.19
CA ILE A 293 -14.73 -14.33 -0.22
C ILE A 293 -13.89 -13.28 -0.95
N ILE A 294 -14.42 -12.06 -1.07
CA ILE A 294 -13.74 -10.96 -1.75
C ILE A 294 -13.40 -9.89 -0.72
N ILE A 295 -12.14 -9.47 -0.70
CA ILE A 295 -11.65 -8.36 0.13
C ILE A 295 -11.11 -7.30 -0.82
N ASP A 296 -11.96 -6.31 -1.10
CA ASP A 296 -11.65 -5.19 -1.99
C ASP A 296 -12.35 -3.91 -1.53
N MET A 297 -11.92 -2.78 -2.09
CA MET A 297 -12.55 -1.49 -1.79
C MET A 297 -13.97 -1.41 -2.38
N VAL A 298 -14.92 -0.97 -1.56
CA VAL A 298 -16.29 -0.67 -2.01
C VAL A 298 -16.49 0.84 -2.01
N LEU A 299 -16.68 1.41 -3.20
CA LEU A 299 -17.02 2.82 -3.34
C LEU A 299 -18.42 3.07 -2.77
N ARG A 300 -18.52 3.97 -1.78
CA ARG A 300 -19.81 4.45 -1.28
C ARG A 300 -20.33 5.51 -2.26
N ARG A 301 -21.51 5.25 -2.82
CA ARG A 301 -22.29 6.22 -3.59
C ARG A 301 -23.29 6.93 -2.69
#